data_AF-A0A9W5TQ52-F1
#
_entry.id   AF-A0A9W5TQ52-F1
#
_cell.length_a   1.000
_cell.length_b   1.000
_cell.length_c   1.000
_cell.angle_alpha   90.00
_cell.angle_beta   90.00
_cell.angle_gamma   90.00
#
_symmetry.space_group_name_H-M   'P 1'
#
loop_
_entity.id
_entity.type
_entity.pdbx_description
1 polymer ?
#
loop_
_entity_poly.entity_id
_entity_poly.type
_entity_poly.pdbx_seq_one_letter_code
_entity_poly.pdbx_strand_id
1 'polypeptide(L)'
;MRVIHAGAGDAEGELPFYVPVRNGRSLLEEGTFNRSELGHSEYRIGREGVDYQVSTIQCPVMRVDDLNLEPVFVKIDVQGYEVDVLRGMSSTIERARPLILIEDGVTTSEVLELLTPLGYVQKYWDGAGLTDRNIRNSGNFLMCPLPGAPKQ
;
A
#
# COMPACT_ATOMS: atom_id res chain seq x y z
N MET A 1 -0.67 -21.37 5.41
CA MET A 1 -0.70 -19.89 5.44
C MET A 1 0.43 -19.44 6.36
N ARG A 2 1.33 -18.58 5.88
CA ARG A 2 2.40 -17.98 6.70
C ARG A 2 1.99 -16.54 7.01
N VAL A 3 2.13 -16.13 8.26
CA VAL A 3 1.88 -14.76 8.71
C VAL A 3 3.20 -14.19 9.22
N ILE A 4 3.50 -12.95 8.84
CA ILE A 4 4.66 -12.20 9.33
C ILE A 4 4.11 -10.95 10.02
N HIS A 5 4.42 -10.80 11.31
CA HIS A 5 3.96 -9.69 12.13
C HIS A 5 4.94 -8.52 12.01
N ALA A 6 4.96 -7.88 10.84
CA ALA A 6 5.79 -6.71 10.55
C ALA A 6 5.09 -5.82 9.51
N GLY A 7 5.42 -4.52 9.52
CA GLY A 7 5.14 -3.63 8.40
C GLY A 7 6.03 -3.95 7.21
N ALA A 8 5.54 -3.66 6.01
CA ALA A 8 6.36 -3.62 4.81
C ALA A 8 6.81 -2.17 4.55
N GLY A 9 8.08 -1.98 4.23
CA GLY A 9 8.67 -0.66 3.96
C GLY A 9 9.96 -0.78 3.18
N ASP A 10 10.66 0.34 2.98
CA ASP A 10 11.85 0.44 2.15
C ASP A 10 13.16 0.07 2.87
N ALA A 11 13.12 -0.05 4.20
CA ALA A 11 14.23 -0.46 5.04
C ALA A 11 13.78 -1.35 6.20
N GLU A 12 14.71 -2.16 6.72
CA GLU A 12 14.50 -2.86 8.00
C GLU A 12 14.63 -1.90 9.18
N GLY A 13 13.79 -2.07 10.21
CA GLY A 13 13.87 -1.28 11.43
C GLY A 13 12.62 -1.40 12.30
N GLU A 14 12.45 -0.43 13.20
CA GLU A 14 11.19 -0.22 13.92
C GLU A 14 10.68 1.18 13.60
N LEU A 15 9.40 1.27 13.25
CA LEU A 15 8.73 2.54 13.01
C LEU A 15 7.53 2.71 13.97
N PRO A 16 7.24 3.96 14.40
CA PRO A 16 6.01 4.24 15.11
C PRO A 16 4.81 4.01 14.17
N PHE A 17 3.94 3.08 14.56
CA PHE A 17 2.66 2.84 13.92
C PHE A 17 1.57 3.54 14.72
N TYR A 18 0.89 4.50 14.10
CA TYR A 18 -0.12 5.32 14.74
C TYR A 18 -1.50 4.72 14.51
N VAL A 19 -2.22 4.43 15.59
CA VAL A 19 -3.50 3.72 15.57
C VAL A 19 -4.56 4.57 16.27
N PRO A 20 -5.63 4.98 15.55
CA PRO A 20 -6.78 5.59 16.18
C PRO A 20 -7.47 4.65 17.17
N VAL A 21 -7.86 5.19 18.32
CA VAL A 21 -8.56 4.49 19.40
C VAL A 21 -9.83 5.24 19.73
N ARG A 22 -10.99 4.61 19.46
CA ARG A 22 -12.32 5.17 19.71
C ARG A 22 -13.08 4.27 20.66
N ASN A 23 -13.60 4.86 21.76
CA ASN A 23 -14.32 4.12 22.80
C ASN A 23 -13.56 2.87 23.31
N GLY A 24 -12.24 2.98 23.46
CA GLY A 24 -11.37 1.89 23.91
C GLY A 24 -11.04 0.82 22.86
N ARG A 25 -11.54 0.94 21.62
CA ARG A 25 -11.25 0.03 20.52
C ARG A 25 -10.20 0.63 19.59
N SER A 26 -9.14 -0.12 19.31
CA SER A 26 -8.17 0.17 18.26
C SER A 26 -8.80 -0.04 16.88
N LEU A 27 -8.69 0.96 16.02
CA LEU A 27 -9.13 0.94 14.62
C LEU A 27 -7.89 0.67 13.76
N LEU A 28 -7.45 -0.59 13.71
CA LEU A 28 -6.23 -0.99 13.02
C LEU A 28 -6.33 -0.76 11.50
N GLU A 29 -7.53 -0.80 10.95
CA GLU A 29 -7.85 -0.48 9.56
C GLU A 29 -7.59 0.99 9.19
N GLU A 30 -7.43 1.86 10.18
CA GLU A 30 -7.07 3.28 10.02
C GLU A 30 -5.63 3.54 10.48
N GLY A 31 -4.88 2.49 10.82
CA GLY A 31 -3.51 2.60 11.29
C GLY A 31 -2.56 2.93 10.14
N THR A 32 -1.57 3.77 10.41
CA THR A 32 -0.60 4.22 9.40
C THR A 32 0.79 4.44 10.00
N PHE A 33 1.83 4.26 9.19
CA PHE A 33 3.20 4.67 9.53
C PHE A 33 3.42 6.18 9.35
N ASN A 34 2.50 6.87 8.66
CA ASN A 34 2.60 8.29 8.41
C ASN A 34 1.57 9.09 9.22
N ARG A 35 2.03 9.80 10.26
CA ARG A 35 1.16 10.54 11.20
C ARG A 35 0.26 11.58 10.53
N SER A 36 0.67 12.15 9.39
CA SER A 36 -0.14 13.14 8.65
C SER A 36 -1.37 12.51 8.00
N GLU A 37 -1.32 11.22 7.67
CA GLU A 37 -2.40 10.50 6.98
C GLU A 37 -3.61 10.23 7.89
N LEU A 38 -3.46 10.31 9.22
CA LEU A 38 -4.59 10.13 10.14
C LEU A 38 -5.74 11.13 9.94
N GLY A 39 -5.44 12.30 9.36
CA GLY A 39 -6.47 13.28 9.01
C GLY A 39 -7.40 12.81 7.90
N HIS A 40 -6.94 11.92 7.02
CA HIS A 40 -7.74 11.38 5.93
C HIS A 40 -8.92 10.54 6.43
N SER A 41 -8.82 9.98 7.63
CA SER A 41 -9.89 9.19 8.23
C SER A 41 -10.96 10.03 8.93
N GLU A 42 -10.84 11.36 9.03
CA GLU A 42 -11.77 12.19 9.83
C GLU A 42 -13.24 11.97 9.46
N TYR A 43 -13.54 11.83 8.16
CA TYR A 43 -14.91 11.58 7.69
C TYR A 43 -15.45 10.19 8.10
N ARG A 44 -14.58 9.21 8.33
CA ARG A 44 -14.95 7.84 8.76
C ARG A 44 -15.05 7.73 10.27
N ILE A 45 -14.06 8.28 10.99
CA ILE A 45 -13.87 7.99 12.42
C ILE A 45 -14.05 9.19 13.36
N GLY A 46 -14.26 10.38 12.81
CA GLY A 46 -14.44 11.63 13.56
C GLY A 46 -13.12 12.37 13.80
N ARG A 47 -13.12 13.32 14.75
CA ARG A 47 -11.95 14.19 15.01
C ARG A 47 -11.06 13.65 16.11
N GLU A 48 -9.74 13.74 15.90
CA GLU A 48 -8.77 13.45 16.96
C GLU A 48 -8.97 14.38 18.16
N GLY A 49 -8.86 13.85 19.37
CA GLY A 49 -9.05 14.58 20.62
C GLY A 49 -10.53 14.74 21.03
N VAL A 50 -11.47 14.48 20.11
CA VAL A 50 -12.92 14.59 20.35
C VAL A 50 -13.57 13.21 20.25
N ASP A 51 -13.48 12.57 19.09
CA ASP A 51 -14.09 11.27 18.80
C ASP A 51 -13.12 10.11 19.05
N TYR A 52 -11.82 10.32 18.86
CA TYR A 52 -10.79 9.30 19.04
C TYR A 52 -9.49 9.89 19.61
N GLN A 53 -8.65 9.01 20.16
CA GLN A 53 -7.28 9.31 20.59
C GLN A 53 -6.29 8.50 19.75
N VAL A 54 -5.03 8.93 19.64
CA VAL A 54 -4.01 8.15 18.91
C VAL A 54 -3.16 7.35 19.90
N SER A 55 -3.04 6.06 19.64
CA SER A 55 -2.06 5.19 20.29
C SER A 55 -0.88 4.97 19.33
N THR A 56 0.33 4.94 19.86
CA THR A 56 1.54 4.63 19.09
C THR A 56 2.08 3.27 19.49
N ILE A 57 2.27 2.40 18.51
CA ILE A 57 2.85 1.06 18.68
C ILE A 57 4.19 1.05 17.94
N GLN A 58 5.27 0.60 18.58
CA GLN A 58 6.51 0.33 17.85
C GLN A 58 6.33 -0.95 17.05
N CYS A 59 6.41 -0.85 15.73
CA CYS A 59 6.17 -1.96 14.82
C CYS A 59 7.47 -2.27 14.06
N PRO A 60 7.93 -3.54 14.04
CA PRO A 60 9.02 -3.93 13.18
C PRO A 60 8.61 -3.76 11.73
N VAL A 61 9.53 -3.28 10.91
CA VAL A 61 9.36 -3.04 9.47
C VAL A 61 10.44 -3.80 8.74
N MET A 62 10.09 -4.34 7.58
CA MET A 62 11.02 -5.06 6.72
C MET A 62 10.76 -4.79 5.25
N ARG A 63 11.76 -5.07 4.41
CA ARG A 63 11.57 -5.08 2.96
C ARG A 63 10.95 -6.40 2.54
N VAL A 64 10.04 -6.34 1.58
CA VAL A 64 9.45 -7.56 1.01
C VAL A 64 10.51 -8.35 0.24
N ASP A 65 11.52 -7.67 -0.33
CA ASP A 65 12.65 -8.31 -1.01
C ASP A 65 13.41 -9.32 -0.13
N ASP A 66 13.49 -9.06 1.18
CA ASP A 66 14.18 -9.95 2.13
C ASP A 66 13.44 -11.29 2.32
N LEU A 67 12.18 -11.39 1.88
CA LEU A 67 11.41 -12.63 1.86
C LEU A 67 11.73 -13.54 0.68
N ASN A 68 12.42 -13.03 -0.34
CA ASN A 68 12.79 -13.73 -1.58
C ASN A 68 11.61 -14.49 -2.21
N LEU A 69 10.46 -13.81 -2.33
CA LEU A 69 9.25 -14.37 -2.92
C LEU A 69 9.21 -14.18 -4.45
N GLU A 70 8.39 -14.97 -5.12
CA GLU A 70 8.04 -14.82 -6.54
C GLU A 70 6.51 -14.75 -6.71
N PRO A 71 5.86 -13.69 -6.20
CA PRO A 71 4.41 -13.58 -6.27
C PRO A 71 3.96 -13.34 -7.71
N VAL A 72 2.84 -13.94 -8.09
CA VAL A 72 2.11 -13.58 -9.32
C VAL A 72 1.15 -12.41 -9.10
N PHE A 73 0.80 -12.12 -7.83
CA PHE A 73 -0.12 -11.08 -7.42
C PHE A 73 0.25 -10.50 -6.05
N VAL A 74 0.11 -9.19 -5.88
CA VAL A 74 0.35 -8.47 -4.63
C VAL A 74 -0.81 -7.48 -4.39
N LYS A 75 -1.37 -7.46 -3.18
CA LYS A 75 -2.24 -6.37 -2.72
C LYS A 75 -1.43 -5.47 -1.79
N ILE A 76 -1.48 -4.16 -2.00
CA ILE A 76 -0.92 -3.13 -1.13
C ILE A 76 -2.05 -2.22 -0.67
N ASP A 77 -2.25 -2.17 0.63
CA ASP A 77 -3.28 -1.38 1.33
C ASP A 77 -2.67 -1.05 2.70
N VAL A 78 -1.94 0.05 2.75
CA VAL A 78 -1.10 0.41 3.91
C VAL A 78 -1.32 1.86 4.36
N GLN A 79 -2.41 2.48 3.88
CA GLN A 79 -2.91 3.79 4.29
C GLN A 79 -1.82 4.89 4.22
N GLY A 80 -1.31 5.13 3.01
CA GLY A 80 -0.36 6.22 2.71
C GLY A 80 1.12 5.83 2.81
N TYR A 81 1.43 4.53 2.79
CA TYR A 81 2.79 3.98 2.84
C TYR A 81 3.13 3.11 1.61
N GLU A 82 2.31 3.22 0.55
CA GLU A 82 2.35 2.38 -0.65
C GLU A 82 3.69 2.50 -1.38
N VAL A 83 4.22 3.73 -1.50
CA VAL A 83 5.48 4.03 -2.20
C VAL A 83 6.67 3.37 -1.51
N ASP A 84 6.73 3.40 -0.19
CA ASP A 84 7.83 2.80 0.57
C ASP A 84 7.77 1.26 0.53
N VAL A 85 6.56 0.69 0.56
CA VAL A 85 6.36 -0.74 0.28
C VAL A 85 6.89 -1.10 -1.11
N LEU A 86 6.56 -0.32 -2.15
CA LEU A 86 7.02 -0.55 -3.53
C LEU A 86 8.55 -0.48 -3.64
N ARG A 87 9.19 0.49 -2.98
CA ARG A 87 10.66 0.60 -2.92
C ARG A 87 11.29 -0.63 -2.26
N GLY A 88 10.72 -1.09 -1.15
CA GLY A 88 11.13 -2.30 -0.43
C GLY A 88 10.84 -3.62 -1.15
N MET A 89 10.16 -3.59 -2.30
CA MET A 89 9.92 -4.77 -3.13
C MET A 89 10.48 -4.63 -4.54
N SER A 90 11.38 -3.68 -4.78
CA SER A 90 11.93 -3.38 -6.11
C SER A 90 12.52 -4.61 -6.80
N SER A 91 13.34 -5.41 -6.11
CA SER A 91 13.94 -6.63 -6.67
C SER A 91 12.87 -7.69 -6.98
N THR A 92 11.85 -7.79 -6.15
CA THR A 92 10.70 -8.69 -6.34
C THR A 92 9.87 -8.25 -7.55
N ILE A 93 9.63 -6.96 -7.73
CA ILE A 93 8.92 -6.38 -8.88
C ILE A 93 9.66 -6.68 -10.18
N GLU A 94 10.98 -6.49 -10.20
CA GLU A 94 11.84 -6.76 -11.36
C GLU A 94 11.88 -8.25 -11.71
N ARG A 95 12.11 -9.11 -10.72
CA ARG A 95 12.26 -10.56 -10.91
C ARG A 95 10.94 -11.23 -11.26
N ALA A 96 9.91 -11.02 -10.45
CA ALA A 96 8.66 -11.78 -10.45
C ALA A 96 7.55 -11.14 -11.29
N ARG A 97 7.63 -9.82 -11.55
CA ARG A 97 6.65 -9.09 -12.36
C ARG A 97 5.19 -9.33 -11.92
N PRO A 98 4.84 -9.17 -10.62
CA PRO A 98 3.49 -9.45 -10.14
C PRO A 98 2.47 -8.48 -10.72
N LEU A 99 1.21 -8.91 -10.82
CA LEU A 99 0.09 -7.96 -10.88
C LEU A 99 -0.07 -7.30 -9.50
N ILE A 100 -0.09 -5.97 -9.42
CA ILE A 100 -0.15 -5.25 -8.14
C ILE A 100 -1.48 -4.50 -8.03
N LEU A 101 -2.27 -4.78 -7.00
CA LEU A 101 -3.47 -4.03 -6.64
C LEU A 101 -3.13 -3.03 -5.53
N ILE A 102 -3.44 -1.75 -5.73
CA ILE A 102 -3.15 -0.66 -4.79
C ILE A 102 -4.48 -0.02 -4.37
N GLU A 103 -4.68 0.13 -3.06
CA GLU A 103 -5.85 0.75 -2.41
C GLU A 103 -5.50 2.16 -1.89
N ASP A 104 -5.01 3.03 -2.77
CA ASP A 104 -4.82 4.43 -2.41
C ASP A 104 -4.93 5.33 -3.65
N GLY A 105 -5.79 6.35 -3.57
CA GLY A 105 -5.90 7.37 -4.61
C GLY A 105 -4.86 8.48 -4.48
N VAL A 106 -4.28 8.69 -3.29
CA VAL A 106 -3.42 9.84 -2.97
C VAL A 106 -2.03 9.68 -3.58
N THR A 107 -1.38 8.53 -3.37
CA THR A 107 -0.03 8.24 -3.86
C THR A 107 0.04 7.83 -5.34
N THR A 108 -1.07 7.91 -6.08
CA THR A 108 -1.17 7.41 -7.47
C THR A 108 -0.06 7.94 -8.37
N SER A 109 0.29 9.23 -8.30
CA SER A 109 1.35 9.80 -9.15
C SER A 109 2.72 9.19 -8.87
N GLU A 110 3.10 9.03 -7.60
CA GLU A 110 4.40 8.48 -7.21
C GLU A 110 4.50 6.99 -7.56
N VAL A 111 3.40 6.26 -7.40
CA VAL A 111 3.28 4.86 -7.85
C VAL A 111 3.52 4.75 -9.35
N LEU A 112 2.89 5.63 -10.15
CA LEU A 112 3.07 5.66 -11.60
C LEU A 112 4.51 6.00 -11.98
N GLU A 113 5.13 6.96 -11.30
CA GLU A 113 6.53 7.34 -11.52
C GLU A 113 7.48 6.18 -11.26
N LEU A 114 7.23 5.35 -10.24
CA LEU A 114 8.05 4.18 -9.94
C LEU A 114 7.86 3.03 -10.94
N LEU A 115 6.61 2.73 -11.31
CA LEU A 115 6.31 1.47 -12.01
C LEU A 115 6.18 1.61 -13.53
N THR A 116 5.82 2.79 -14.03
CA THR A 116 5.72 3.02 -15.50
C THR A 116 7.06 2.79 -16.22
N PRO A 117 8.22 3.27 -15.71
CA PRO A 117 9.52 3.01 -16.33
C PRO A 117 9.89 1.52 -16.35
N LEU A 118 9.35 0.73 -15.42
CA LEU A 118 9.51 -0.72 -15.39
C LEU A 118 8.55 -1.43 -16.35
N GLY A 119 7.77 -0.69 -17.16
CA GLY A 119 6.81 -1.27 -18.09
C GLY A 119 5.56 -1.83 -17.41
N TYR A 120 5.08 -1.17 -16.36
CA TYR A 120 3.72 -1.36 -15.86
C TYR A 120 2.76 -0.33 -16.44
N VAL A 121 1.49 -0.72 -16.57
CA VAL A 121 0.39 0.18 -16.95
C VAL A 121 -0.71 0.13 -15.91
N GLN A 122 -1.28 1.29 -15.62
CA GLN A 122 -2.42 1.39 -14.72
C GLN A 122 -3.70 0.88 -15.39
N LYS A 123 -4.49 0.09 -14.67
CA LYS A 123 -5.81 -0.39 -15.06
C LYS A 123 -6.79 -0.30 -13.89
N TYR A 124 -8.07 -0.31 -14.19
CA TYR A 124 -9.17 -0.33 -13.25
C TYR A 124 -10.09 -1.52 -13.52
N TRP A 125 -10.83 -1.97 -12.52
CA TRP A 125 -11.86 -3.01 -12.69
C TRP A 125 -13.24 -2.38 -12.84
N ASP A 126 -13.93 -2.67 -13.94
CA ASP A 126 -15.27 -2.12 -14.24
C ASP A 126 -16.44 -3.03 -13.80
N GLY A 127 -16.16 -4.21 -13.25
CA GLY A 127 -17.15 -5.22 -12.90
C GLY A 127 -17.19 -6.42 -13.85
N ALA A 128 -16.64 -6.27 -15.05
CA ALA A 128 -16.56 -7.34 -16.05
C ALA A 128 -15.12 -7.59 -16.53
N GLY A 129 -14.27 -6.56 -16.54
CA GLY A 129 -12.91 -6.64 -17.03
C GLY A 129 -11.99 -5.51 -16.55
N LEU A 130 -10.74 -5.59 -17.00
CA LEU A 130 -9.76 -4.52 -16.83
C LEU A 130 -9.95 -3.44 -17.90
N THR A 131 -9.95 -2.19 -17.48
CA THR A 131 -10.15 -1.00 -18.34
C THR A 131 -9.14 0.08 -18.00
N ASP A 132 -8.90 1.00 -18.95
CA ASP A 132 -8.05 2.18 -18.74
C ASP A 132 -8.77 3.31 -17.99
N ARG A 133 -10.09 3.21 -17.83
CA ARG A 133 -10.92 4.28 -17.26
C ARG A 133 -11.41 3.90 -15.88
N ASN A 134 -11.32 4.83 -14.93
CA ASN A 134 -11.92 4.68 -13.60
C ASN A 134 -13.45 4.91 -13.63
N ILE A 135 -14.18 4.05 -14.34
CA ILE A 135 -15.64 4.19 -14.57
C ILE A 135 -16.42 4.13 -13.26
N ARG A 136 -15.92 3.36 -12.28
CA ARG A 136 -16.58 3.14 -10.99
C ARG A 136 -16.17 4.14 -9.91
N ASN A 137 -15.32 5.12 -10.23
CA ASN A 137 -14.75 6.08 -9.28
C ASN A 137 -14.15 5.38 -8.04
N SER A 138 -13.39 4.31 -8.28
CA SER A 138 -12.74 3.48 -7.27
C SER A 138 -11.42 4.11 -6.84
N GLY A 139 -11.11 4.07 -5.54
CA GLY A 139 -9.74 4.37 -5.04
C GLY A 139 -8.73 3.28 -5.44
N ASN A 140 -9.22 2.09 -5.78
CA ASN A 140 -8.38 0.96 -6.13
C ASN A 140 -8.03 0.96 -7.61
N PHE A 141 -6.76 0.73 -7.91
CA PHE A 141 -6.25 0.50 -9.27
C PHE A 141 -5.23 -0.63 -9.29
N LEU A 142 -5.00 -1.19 -10.48
CA LEU A 142 -4.02 -2.23 -10.72
C LEU A 142 -2.85 -1.67 -11.52
N MET A 143 -1.64 -2.08 -11.16
CA MET A 143 -0.45 -1.93 -11.97
C MET A 143 -0.18 -3.28 -12.65
N CYS A 144 -0.42 -3.31 -13.96
CA CYS A 144 -0.31 -4.50 -14.79
C CYS A 144 1.02 -4.50 -15.55
N PRO A 145 1.85 -5.56 -15.45
CA PRO A 145 3.08 -5.65 -16.20
C PRO A 145 2.79 -5.84 -17.70
N LEU A 146 3.43 -5.07 -18.56
CA LEU A 146 3.37 -5.27 -20.01
C LEU A 146 4.12 -6.55 -20.42
N PRO A 147 3.58 -7.35 -21.35
CA PRO A 147 4.29 -8.49 -21.92
C PRO A 147 5.59 -8.04 -22.58
N GLY A 148 6.70 -8.73 -22.29
CA GLY A 148 7.99 -8.46 -22.93
C GLY A 148 8.74 -7.21 -22.46
N ALA A 149 8.27 -6.52 -21.41
CA ALA A 149 9.06 -5.46 -20.79
C ALA A 149 10.41 -6.02 -20.27
N PRO A 150 11.53 -5.32 -20.51
CA PRO A 150 12.83 -5.80 -20.09
C PRO A 150 12.89 -5.92 -18.56
N LYS A 151 13.49 -7.01 -18.07
CA LYS A 151 13.99 -7.05 -16.70
C LYS A 151 15.24 -6.16 -16.69
N GLN A 152 15.25 -5.13 -15.87
CA GLN A 152 16.44 -4.30 -15.68
C GLN A 152 17.50 -5.07 -14.89
#